data_AF-W1YER4-F1
#
_entry.id   AF-W1YER4-F1
#
_cell.length_a   1.000
_cell.length_b   1.000
_cell.length_c   1.000
_cell.angle_alpha   90.00
_cell.angle_beta   90.00
_cell.angle_gamma   90.00
#
_symmetry.space_group_name_H-M   'P 1'
#
loop_
_entity.id
_entity.type
_entity.pdbx_description
1 polymer ?
#
loop_
_entity_poly.entity_id
_entity_poly.type
_entity_poly.pdbx_seq_one_letter_code
_entity_poly.pdbx_strand_id
1 'polypeptide(L)'
;GETVSEIPAAEVPGFHAPAVAGHVPVMRSIRVTGTDRYALVLGSRTHFYEGRGVRAVAHGMRTAAAAGARQVVLTNGCGGLNPDWR
;
A
#
# COMPACT_ATOMS: atom_id res chain seq x y z
N GLY A 1 6.02 14.01 -6.89
CA GLY A 1 5.57 14.77 -5.71
C GLY A 1 6.63 14.73 -4.64
N GLU A 2 6.49 15.53 -3.61
CA GLU A 2 7.42 15.63 -2.48
C GLU A 2 6.99 14.67 -1.36
N THR A 3 7.89 13.81 -0.87
CA THR A 3 7.62 13.03 0.35
C THR A 3 7.66 13.95 1.56
N VAL A 4 6.55 14.11 2.26
CA VAL A 4 6.44 14.99 3.44
C VAL A 4 6.49 14.22 4.76
N SER A 5 6.28 12.91 4.72
CA SER A 5 6.39 12.02 5.87
C SER A 5 6.62 10.58 5.40
N GLU A 6 7.42 9.84 6.17
CA GLU A 6 7.69 8.42 5.99
C GLU A 6 7.69 7.73 7.36
N ILE A 7 7.06 6.55 7.44
CA ILE A 7 7.02 5.74 8.66
C ILE A 7 7.28 4.28 8.27
N PRO A 8 8.17 3.56 8.97
CA PRO A 8 8.32 2.12 8.79
C PRO A 8 6.99 1.40 9.04
N ALA A 9 6.56 0.56 8.11
CA ALA A 9 5.28 -0.15 8.21
C ALA A 9 5.19 -1.00 9.48
N ALA A 10 6.31 -1.56 9.96
CA ALA A 10 6.37 -2.36 11.18
C ALA A 10 6.07 -1.56 12.47
N GLU A 11 6.19 -0.23 12.44
CA GLU A 11 5.85 0.64 13.57
C GLU A 11 4.35 0.99 13.61
N VAL A 12 3.60 0.70 12.54
CA VAL A 12 2.16 0.98 12.45
C VAL A 12 1.36 -0.24 12.95
N PRO A 13 0.50 -0.09 13.97
CA PRO A 13 -0.28 -1.20 14.51
C PRO A 13 -1.08 -1.95 13.43
N GLY A 14 -1.01 -3.28 13.46
CA GLY A 14 -1.71 -4.18 12.54
C GLY A 14 -1.05 -4.35 11.17
N PHE A 15 0.10 -3.71 10.92
CA PHE A 15 0.95 -4.00 9.77
C PHE A 15 2.06 -4.97 10.17
N HIS A 16 2.55 -5.71 9.18
CA HIS A 16 3.62 -6.69 9.38
C HIS A 16 4.81 -6.34 8.48
N ALA A 17 6.01 -6.71 8.93
CA ALA A 17 7.19 -6.62 8.10
C ALA A 17 6.96 -7.44 6.81
N PRO A 18 7.35 -6.92 5.62
CA PRO A 18 7.16 -7.65 4.38
C PRO A 18 7.95 -8.96 4.39
N ALA A 19 7.31 -10.06 3.99
CA ALA A 19 7.96 -11.37 3.88
C ALA A 19 8.58 -11.63 2.49
N VAL A 20 8.36 -10.75 1.51
CA VAL A 20 8.71 -10.96 0.09
C VAL A 20 9.71 -9.90 -0.39
N ALA A 21 10.72 -10.33 -1.14
CA ALA A 21 11.71 -9.44 -1.74
C ALA A 21 11.06 -8.41 -2.69
N GLY A 22 11.53 -7.16 -2.64
CA GLY A 22 11.01 -6.05 -3.47
C GLY A 22 9.95 -5.18 -2.79
N HIS A 23 9.45 -5.56 -1.61
CA HIS A 23 8.60 -4.68 -0.81
C HIS A 23 9.42 -3.70 0.03
N VAL A 24 9.25 -2.41 -0.22
CA VAL A 24 9.85 -1.36 0.63
C VAL A 24 8.97 -1.23 1.88
N PRO A 25 9.50 -1.47 3.09
CA PRO A 25 8.71 -1.56 4.32
C PRO A 25 8.32 -0.18 4.87
N VAL A 26 7.96 0.76 4.02
CA VAL A 26 7.64 2.14 4.42
C VAL A 26 6.28 2.59 3.91
N MET A 27 5.55 3.29 4.76
CA MET A 27 4.36 4.05 4.42
C MET A 27 4.78 5.50 4.19
N ARG A 28 4.32 6.12 3.10
CA ARG A 28 4.72 7.48 2.73
C ARG A 28 3.51 8.36 2.49
N SER A 29 3.58 9.61 2.94
CA SER A 29 2.69 10.68 2.49
C SER A 29 3.43 11.53 1.48
N ILE A 30 2.88 11.64 0.27
CA ILE A 30 3.46 12.39 -0.84
C ILE A 30 2.54 13.54 -1.21
N ARG A 31 3.05 14.78 -1.15
CA ARG A 31 2.36 15.95 -1.68
C ARG A 31 2.33 15.87 -3.21
N VAL A 32 1.14 15.98 -3.78
CA VAL A 32 0.95 15.97 -5.22
C VAL A 32 1.23 17.36 -5.78
N THR A 33 2.27 17.46 -6.61
CA THR A 33 2.76 18.72 -7.18
C THR A 33 1.64 19.51 -7.87
N GLY A 34 1.53 20.80 -7.58
CA GLY A 34 0.52 21.68 -8.15
C GLY A 34 -0.88 21.54 -7.53
N THR A 35 -1.02 20.81 -6.42
CA THR A 35 -2.29 20.65 -5.70
C THR A 35 -2.08 20.72 -4.18
N ASP A 36 -3.18 20.85 -3.44
CA ASP A 36 -3.23 20.73 -1.97
C ASP A 36 -3.43 19.27 -1.49
N ARG A 37 -3.39 18.30 -2.42
CA ARG A 37 -3.69 16.90 -2.14
C ARG A 37 -2.46 16.10 -1.74
N TYR A 38 -2.71 15.06 -0.96
CA TYR A 38 -1.71 14.10 -0.53
C TYR A 38 -2.07 12.69 -1.01
N ALA A 39 -1.05 11.96 -1.46
CA ALA A 39 -1.14 10.55 -1.77
C ALA A 39 -0.51 9.75 -0.63
N LEU A 40 -1.31 8.88 0.00
CA LEU A 40 -0.82 7.87 0.92
C LEU A 40 -0.35 6.65 0.11
N VAL A 41 0.93 6.32 0.20
CA VAL A 41 1.53 5.16 -0.48
C VAL A 41 1.83 4.09 0.56
N LEU A 42 1.17 2.94 0.43
CA LEU A 42 1.43 1.74 1.21
C LEU A 42 2.49 0.91 0.47
N GLY A 43 3.73 0.87 0.97
CA GLY A 43 4.86 0.17 0.33
C GLY A 43 4.78 -1.37 0.38
N SER A 44 3.91 -1.91 1.23
CA SER A 44 3.64 -3.35 1.31
C SER A 44 2.17 -3.65 1.55
N ARG A 45 1.80 -4.89 1.26
CA ARG A 45 0.46 -5.44 1.52
C ARG A 45 0.60 -6.86 2.06
N THR A 46 -0.37 -7.29 2.85
CA THR A 46 -0.51 -8.68 3.24
C THR A 46 -1.35 -9.41 2.21
N HIS A 47 -0.83 -10.52 1.69
CA HIS A 47 -1.56 -11.41 0.80
C HIS A 47 -2.32 -12.47 1.59
N PHE A 48 -3.42 -12.96 1.01
CA PHE A 48 -4.22 -13.99 1.66
C PHE A 48 -3.45 -15.30 1.87
N TYR A 49 -2.60 -15.67 0.91
CA TYR A 49 -1.78 -16.88 0.98
C TYR A 49 -0.71 -16.85 2.09
N GLU A 50 -0.47 -15.71 2.73
CA GLU A 50 0.45 -15.60 3.88
C GLU A 50 -0.19 -16.11 5.19
N GLY A 51 -1.44 -16.60 5.15
CA GLY A 51 -2.07 -17.28 6.29
C GLY A 51 -2.56 -16.36 7.41
N ARG A 52 -2.62 -15.04 7.20
CA ARG A 52 -3.00 -14.03 8.21
C ARG A 52 -4.50 -13.69 8.24
N GLY A 53 -5.28 -14.32 7.36
CA GLY A 53 -6.71 -14.10 7.22
C GLY A 53 -7.10 -12.76 6.56
N VAL A 54 -8.38 -12.64 6.20
CA VAL A 54 -8.89 -11.50 5.41
C VAL A 54 -8.81 -10.15 6.14
N ARG A 55 -8.80 -10.16 7.49
CA ARG A 55 -8.71 -8.91 8.27
C ARG A 55 -7.36 -8.24 8.09
N ALA A 56 -6.27 -9.01 8.07
CA ALA A 56 -4.93 -8.50 7.84
C ALA A 56 -4.79 -7.98 6.40
N VAL A 57 -5.33 -8.71 5.41
CA VAL A 57 -5.34 -8.29 3.99
C VAL A 57 -6.02 -6.94 3.80
N ALA A 58 -7.19 -6.72 4.42
CA ALA A 58 -7.95 -5.49 4.29
C ALA A 58 -7.47 -4.34 5.20
N HIS A 59 -6.55 -4.60 6.13
CA HIS A 59 -6.14 -3.64 7.17
C HIS A 59 -5.61 -2.34 6.56
N GLY A 60 -4.72 -2.43 5.57
CA GLY A 60 -4.15 -1.25 4.90
C GLY A 60 -5.20 -0.31 4.33
N MET A 61 -6.27 -0.84 3.76
CA MET A 61 -7.36 -0.03 3.19
C MET A 61 -8.20 0.64 4.27
N ARG A 62 -8.47 -0.06 5.37
CA ARG A 62 -9.17 0.52 6.53
C ARG A 62 -8.35 1.64 7.18
N THR A 63 -7.05 1.44 7.33
CA THR A 63 -6.13 2.46 7.81
C THR A 63 -6.10 3.67 6.89
N ALA A 64 -6.00 3.46 5.57
CA ALA A 64 -6.02 4.56 4.60
C ALA A 64 -7.33 5.36 4.64
N ALA A 65 -8.47 4.68 4.73
CA ALA A 65 -9.77 5.33 4.87
C ALA A 65 -9.87 6.12 6.19
N ALA A 66 -9.41 5.55 7.30
CA ALA A 66 -9.38 6.23 8.60
C ALA A 66 -8.43 7.44 8.60
N ALA A 67 -7.35 7.41 7.80
CA ALA A 67 -6.45 8.54 7.57
C ALA A 67 -7.03 9.61 6.60
N GLY A 68 -8.25 9.42 6.07
CA GLY A 68 -8.95 10.40 5.25
C GLY A 68 -8.91 10.15 3.74
N ALA A 69 -8.30 9.05 3.27
CA ALA A 69 -8.32 8.71 1.85
C ALA A 69 -9.73 8.35 1.39
N ARG A 70 -10.19 8.95 0.29
CA ARG A 70 -11.51 8.72 -0.32
C ARG A 70 -11.47 7.97 -1.64
N GLN A 71 -10.27 7.84 -2.21
CA GLN A 71 -10.02 7.20 -3.49
C GLN A 71 -8.78 6.33 -3.35
N VAL A 72 -8.75 5.22 -4.08
CA VAL A 72 -7.64 4.27 -4.05
C VAL A 72 -7.24 3.86 -5.45
N VAL A 73 -5.94 3.79 -5.68
CA VAL A 73 -5.34 3.14 -6.86
C VAL A 73 -4.71 1.84 -6.36
N LEU A 74 -5.22 0.70 -6.82
CA LEU A 74 -4.70 -0.61 -6.46
C LEU A 74 -3.80 -1.12 -7.58
N THR A 75 -2.55 -1.41 -7.25
CA THR A 75 -1.58 -2.00 -8.17
C THR A 75 -1.32 -3.45 -7.79
N ASN A 76 -1.07 -4.30 -8.79
CA ASN A 76 -0.64 -5.68 -8.60
C ASN A 76 0.25 -6.12 -9.77
N GLY A 77 1.11 -7.11 -9.52
CA GLY A 77 1.69 -7.92 -10.59
C GLY A 77 0.77 -9.12 -10.86
N CYS A 78 0.52 -9.40 -12.13
CA CYS A 78 -0.24 -10.57 -12.57
C CYS A 78 0.35 -11.14 -13.86
N GLY A 79 0.12 -12.42 -14.13
CA GLY A 79 0.43 -13.03 -15.42
C GLY A 79 -0.65 -12.68 -16.44
N GLY A 80 -0.25 -12.17 -17.60
CA GLY A 80 -1.16 -11.90 -18.71
C GLY A 80 -1.64 -13.20 -19.35
N LEU A 81 -2.96 -13.41 -19.39
CA LEU A 81 -3.57 -14.57 -20.06
C LEU A 81 -4.02 -14.25 -21.49
N ASN A 82 -4.20 -12.97 -21.80
CA ASN A 82 -4.51 -12.54 -23.16
C ASN A 82 -3.23 -12.60 -24.01
N PRO A 83 -3.17 -13.45 -25.06
CA PRO A 83 -1.99 -13.59 -25.90
C PRO A 83 -1.61 -12.30 -26.66
N ASP A 84 -2.54 -11.34 -26.79
CA ASP A 84 -2.28 -10.06 -27.44
C ASP A 84 -1.56 -9.06 -26.53
N TRP A 85 -1.52 -9.32 -25.21
CA TRP A 85 -0.85 -8.45 -24.24
C TRP A 85 0.64 -8.76 -24.16
N ARG A 86 1.46 -7.70 -24.04
CA ARG A 86 2.93 -7.76 -23.95
C ARG A 86 3.42 -7.46 -22.54
#